data_AF-L7KRI3-F1
#
_entry.id   AF-L7KRI3-F1
#
_cell.length_a   1.000
_cell.length_b   1.000
_cell.length_c   1.000
_cell.angle_alpha   90.00
_cell.angle_beta   90.00
_cell.angle_gamma   90.00
#
_symmetry.space_group_name_H-M   'P 1'
#
loop_
_entity.id
_entity.type
_entity.pdbx_description
1 polymer ?
#
loop_
_entity_poly.entity_id
_entity_poly.type
_entity_poly.pdbx_seq_one_letter_code
_entity_poly.pdbx_strand_id
1 'polypeptide(L)'
;IEQVHADLKASALAHLPSGKFCANAAWLVCAVIAFNLTRAAASLSGGRLAKATTSTVRRTLICIPARIASSARRITMHLPARWPWETEWNLLFDNTIHRRPPTWP
;
A
#
# COMPACT_ATOMS: atom_id res chain seq x y z
N ILE A 1 15.55 7.20 -7.88
CA ILE A 1 15.75 8.18 -6.78
C ILE A 1 14.88 9.42 -6.97
N GLU A 2 14.84 10.02 -8.15
CA GLU A 2 14.04 11.23 -8.43
C GLU A 2 12.54 11.06 -8.14
N GLN A 3 11.94 9.93 -8.53
CA GLN A 3 10.53 9.63 -8.27
C GLN A 3 10.21 9.50 -6.77
N VAL A 4 11.16 8.99 -5.96
CA VAL A 4 11.03 8.90 -4.50
C VAL A 4 11.02 10.30 -3.87
N HIS A 5 11.95 11.17 -4.32
CA HIS A 5 11.99 12.55 -3.86
C HIS A 5 10.75 13.35 -4.27
N ALA A 6 10.25 13.15 -5.49
CA ALA A 6 9.02 13.78 -5.95
C ALA A 6 7.81 13.34 -5.11
N ASP A 7 7.67 12.05 -4.81
CA ASP A 7 6.58 11.52 -3.97
C ASP A 7 6.66 12.02 -2.52
N LEU A 8 7.85 12.12 -1.94
CA LEU A 8 8.05 12.67 -0.59
C LEU A 8 7.73 14.17 -0.51
N LYS A 9 8.15 14.94 -1.52
CA LYS A 9 7.82 16.37 -1.66
C LYS A 9 6.33 16.60 -1.84
N ALA A 10 5.67 15.78 -2.66
CA ALA A 10 4.24 15.88 -2.94
C ALA A 10 3.33 15.31 -1.83
N SER A 11 3.88 14.88 -0.68
CA SER A 11 3.10 14.37 0.45
C SER A 11 3.61 14.95 1.78
N ALA A 12 4.48 14.24 2.50
CA ALA A 12 4.77 14.56 3.89
C ALA A 12 5.56 15.85 4.09
N LEU A 13 6.46 16.18 3.15
CA LEU A 13 7.23 17.42 3.24
C LEU A 13 6.39 18.66 2.88
N ALA A 14 5.29 18.50 2.14
CA ALA A 14 4.36 19.59 1.86
C ALA A 14 3.47 19.95 3.06
N HIS A 15 3.39 19.09 4.08
CA HIS A 15 2.41 19.21 5.17
C HIS A 15 3.03 18.97 6.55
N LEU A 16 4.08 19.72 6.90
CA LEU A 16 4.64 19.67 8.26
C LEU A 16 3.61 20.23 9.27
N PRO A 17 3.16 19.43 10.25
CA PRO A 17 2.00 19.77 11.07
C PRO A 17 2.32 20.66 12.28
N SER A 18 3.59 20.96 12.56
CA SER A 18 3.99 21.63 13.81
C SER A 18 5.20 22.56 13.65
N GLY A 19 5.29 23.58 14.51
CA GLY A 19 6.52 24.36 14.70
C GLY A 19 7.60 23.66 15.53
N LYS A 20 7.32 22.47 16.09
CA LYS A 20 8.26 21.70 16.90
C LYS A 20 9.08 20.72 16.05
N PHE A 21 10.41 20.81 16.16
CA PHE A 21 11.33 19.95 15.40
C PHE A 21 11.09 18.45 15.62
N CYS A 22 10.97 18.00 16.88
CA CYS A 22 10.77 16.58 17.18
C CYS A 22 9.45 16.02 16.63
N ALA A 23 8.39 16.84 16.58
CA ALA A 23 7.11 16.44 15.99
C ALA A 23 7.24 16.27 14.46
N ASN A 24 7.97 17.17 13.81
CA ASN A 24 8.26 17.07 12.38
C ASN A 24 9.20 15.91 12.04
N ALA A 25 10.12 15.56 12.94
CA ALA A 25 10.97 14.37 12.80
C ALA A 25 10.14 13.08 12.87
N ALA A 26 9.25 12.96 13.85
CA ALA A 26 8.33 11.82 13.94
C ALA A 26 7.43 11.72 12.71
N TRP A 27 6.91 12.85 12.22
CA TRP A 27 6.14 12.93 10.98
C TRP A 27 6.92 12.40 9.76
N LEU A 28 8.19 12.81 9.62
CA LEU A 28 9.06 12.33 8.55
C LEU A 28 9.28 10.81 8.63
N VAL A 29 9.51 10.27 9.82
CA VAL A 29 9.67 8.82 10.03
C VAL A 29 8.40 8.06 9.60
N CYS A 30 7.23 8.51 10.05
CA CYS A 30 5.95 7.92 9.66
C CYS A 30 5.74 7.96 8.14
N ALA A 31 6.08 9.08 7.50
CA ALA A 31 5.99 9.23 6.06
C ALA A 31 6.90 8.27 5.29
N VAL A 32 8.14 8.08 5.75
CA VAL A 32 9.09 7.14 5.14
C VAL A 32 8.60 5.69 5.30
N ILE A 33 8.08 5.32 6.47
CA ILE A 33 7.49 3.99 6.69
C ILE A 33 6.32 3.77 5.73
N ALA A 34 5.37 4.72 5.66
CA ALA A 34 4.22 4.62 4.78
C ALA A 34 4.63 4.50 3.29
N PHE A 35 5.64 5.27 2.87
CA PHE A 35 6.21 5.18 1.52
C PHE A 35 6.79 3.79 1.24
N ASN A 36 7.62 3.27 2.14
CA ASN A 36 8.25 1.96 1.98
C ASN A 36 7.22 0.83 1.92
N LEU A 37 6.19 0.87 2.77
CA LEU A 37 5.09 -0.10 2.74
C LEU A 37 4.30 -0.03 1.43
N THR A 38 4.01 1.18 0.95
CA THR A 38 3.31 1.37 -0.33
C THR A 38 4.14 0.83 -1.49
N ARG A 39 5.46 1.03 -1.46
CA ARG A 39 6.38 0.50 -2.48
C ARG A 39 6.48 -1.02 -2.44
N ALA A 40 6.56 -1.60 -1.25
CA ALA A 40 6.57 -3.06 -1.05
C ALA A 40 5.27 -3.68 -1.58
N ALA A 41 4.12 -3.10 -1.25
CA ALA A 41 2.83 -3.56 -1.77
C ALA A 41 2.77 -3.49 -3.30
N ALA A 42 3.26 -2.40 -3.90
CA ALA A 42 3.33 -2.26 -5.35
C ALA A 42 4.19 -3.37 -6.00
N SER A 43 5.33 -3.72 -5.41
CA SER A 43 6.19 -4.80 -5.89
C SER A 43 5.53 -6.18 -5.79
N LEU A 44 4.73 -6.42 -4.74
CA LEU A 44 4.00 -7.69 -4.54
C LEU A 44 2.75 -7.81 -5.42
N SER A 45 2.22 -6.70 -5.91
CA SER A 45 1.02 -6.67 -6.77
C SER A 45 1.26 -6.96 -8.26
N GLY A 46 2.51 -7.29 -8.64
CA GLY A 46 2.88 -7.64 -10.03
C GLY A 46 3.42 -6.48 -10.88
N GLY A 47 3.70 -6.77 -12.16
CA GLY A 47 4.57 -5.94 -13.01
C GLY A 47 4.07 -4.53 -13.35
N ARG A 48 2.75 -4.34 -13.50
CA ARG A 48 2.17 -3.04 -13.91
C ARG A 48 2.27 -1.99 -12.81
N LEU A 49 2.02 -2.37 -11.56
CA LEU A 49 2.08 -1.48 -10.41
C LEU A 49 3.49 -1.39 -9.80
N ALA A 50 4.34 -2.39 -10.02
CA ALA A 50 5.76 -2.37 -9.63
C ALA A 50 6.58 -1.24 -10.27
N LYS A 51 6.08 -0.56 -11.30
CA LYS A 51 6.70 0.66 -11.89
C LYS A 51 5.83 1.93 -11.74
N ALA A 52 4.65 1.82 -11.15
CA ALA A 52 3.72 2.94 -11.00
C ALA A 52 4.16 3.96 -9.93
N THR A 53 3.68 5.20 -10.06
CA THR A 53 3.87 6.25 -9.04
C THR A 53 3.14 5.90 -7.75
N THR A 54 3.60 6.43 -6.61
CA THR A 54 2.95 6.19 -5.31
C THR A 54 1.50 6.68 -5.30
N SER A 55 1.20 7.78 -6.01
CA SER A 55 -0.17 8.28 -6.18
C SER A 55 -1.08 7.28 -6.89
N THR A 56 -0.57 6.63 -7.94
CA THR A 56 -1.30 5.58 -8.68
C THR A 56 -1.53 4.39 -7.78
N VAL A 57 -0.48 3.85 -7.14
CA VAL A 57 -0.58 2.71 -6.23
C VAL A 57 -1.61 2.98 -5.13
N ARG A 58 -1.61 4.19 -4.55
CA ARG A 58 -2.57 4.57 -3.52
C ARG A 58 -4.01 4.55 -4.03
N ARG A 59 -4.27 5.12 -5.21
CA ARG A 59 -5.60 5.12 -5.82
C ARG A 59 -6.08 3.71 -6.18
N THR A 60 -5.18 2.83 -6.59
CA THR A 60 -5.54 1.51 -7.13
C THR A 60 -5.55 0.40 -6.09
N LEU A 61 -4.74 0.47 -5.04
CA LEU A 61 -4.60 -0.61 -4.04
C LEU A 61 -5.04 -0.22 -2.62
N ILE A 62 -4.99 1.07 -2.26
CA ILE A 62 -5.17 1.53 -0.87
C ILE A 62 -6.51 2.23 -0.68
N CYS A 63 -6.77 3.29 -1.45
CA CYS A 63 -7.97 4.12 -1.37
C CYS A 63 -9.12 3.55 -2.21
N ILE A 64 -9.36 2.25 -2.08
CA ILE A 64 -10.43 1.55 -2.79
C ILE A 64 -11.64 1.36 -1.86
N PRO A 65 -12.88 1.41 -2.38
CA PRO A 65 -14.05 1.08 -1.58
C PRO A 65 -14.05 -0.43 -1.31
N ALA A 66 -13.74 -0.82 -0.08
CA ALA A 66 -13.72 -2.21 0.34
C ALA A 66 -14.33 -2.37 1.74
N ARG A 67 -15.02 -3.49 1.96
CA ARG A 67 -15.52 -3.87 3.28
C ARG A 67 -14.73 -5.06 3.79
N ILE A 68 -14.17 -4.93 4.99
CA ILE A 68 -13.46 -6.01 5.67
C ILE A 68 -14.43 -6.69 6.64
N ALA A 69 -14.57 -8.00 6.50
CA ALA A 69 -15.26 -8.86 7.46
C ALA A 69 -14.25 -9.84 8.06
N SER A 70 -14.36 -10.11 9.35
CA SER A 70 -13.53 -11.11 10.04
C SER A 70 -14.43 -12.13 10.71
N SER A 71 -14.22 -13.42 10.42
CA SER A 71 -14.94 -14.52 11.05
C SER A 71 -14.03 -15.72 11.23
N ALA A 72 -14.11 -16.41 12.38
CA ALA A 72 -13.33 -17.61 12.67
C ALA A 72 -11.82 -17.48 12.34
N ARG A 73 -11.20 -16.34 12.69
CA ARG A 73 -9.79 -15.98 12.38
C ARG A 73 -9.46 -15.87 10.88
N ARG A 74 -10.45 -15.82 10.00
CA ARG A 74 -10.32 -15.56 8.57
C ARG A 74 -10.72 -14.12 8.28
N ILE A 75 -9.89 -13.41 7.52
CA ILE A 75 -10.20 -12.09 6.98
C ILE A 75 -10.81 -12.30 5.60
N THR A 76 -11.97 -11.73 5.37
CA THR A 76 -12.66 -11.71 4.07
C THR A 76 -12.86 -10.26 3.66
N MET A 77 -12.34 -9.90 2.50
CA MET A 77 -12.45 -8.55 1.96
C MET A 77 -13.41 -8.55 0.78
N HIS A 78 -14.48 -7.78 0.89
CA HIS A 78 -15.43 -7.55 -0.19
C HIS A 78 -14.98 -6.35 -1.00
N LEU A 79 -14.63 -6.62 -2.26
CA LEU A 79 -14.14 -5.64 -3.22
C LEU A 79 -15.23 -5.27 -4.22
N PRO A 80 -15.05 -4.17 -4.98
CA PRO A 80 -15.90 -3.86 -6.12
C PRO A 80 -15.87 -4.98 -7.14
N ALA A 81 -17.00 -5.29 -7.76
CA ALA A 81 -17.05 -6.27 -8.85
C ALA A 81 -16.53 -5.66 -10.16
N ARG A 82 -15.78 -6.44 -10.96
CA ARG A 82 -15.34 -6.09 -12.33
C ARG A 82 -14.55 -4.77 -12.42
N TRP A 83 -13.63 -4.57 -11.49
CA TRP A 83 -12.83 -3.34 -11.41
C TRP A 83 -11.44 -3.54 -12.02
N PRO A 84 -10.82 -2.49 -12.62
CA PRO A 84 -9.62 -2.66 -13.48
C PRO A 84 -8.31 -3.10 -12.81
N TRP A 85 -8.31 -3.23 -11.48
CA TRP A 85 -7.12 -3.58 -10.68
C TRP A 85 -7.35 -4.81 -9.80
N GLU A 86 -8.42 -5.56 -10.07
CA GLU A 86 -8.79 -6.78 -9.33
C GLU A 86 -7.65 -7.79 -9.30
N THR A 87 -7.02 -8.04 -10.44
CA THR A 87 -5.91 -8.98 -10.57
C THR A 87 -4.72 -8.59 -9.72
N GLU A 88 -4.25 -7.35 -9.82
CA GLU A 88 -3.11 -6.88 -9.04
C GLU A 88 -3.40 -6.83 -7.54
N TRP A 89 -4.63 -6.52 -7.16
CA TRP A 89 -5.05 -6.53 -5.76
C TRP A 89 -5.08 -7.96 -5.20
N ASN A 90 -5.66 -8.91 -5.94
CA ASN A 90 -5.68 -10.32 -5.52
C ASN A 90 -4.26 -10.88 -5.39
N LEU A 91 -3.35 -10.55 -6.31
CA LEU A 91 -1.94 -10.92 -6.20
C LEU A 91 -1.30 -10.36 -4.91
N LEU A 92 -1.56 -9.10 -4.57
CA LEU A 92 -1.08 -8.52 -3.32
C LEU A 92 -1.65 -9.27 -2.10
N PHE A 93 -2.95 -9.54 -2.10
CA PHE A 93 -3.63 -10.21 -1.00
C PHE A 93 -3.12 -11.64 -0.80
N ASP A 94 -2.95 -12.40 -1.88
CA ASP A 94 -2.43 -13.77 -1.83
C ASP A 94 -0.98 -13.80 -1.32
N ASN A 95 -0.13 -12.87 -1.77
CA ASN A 95 1.27 -12.80 -1.33
C ASN A 95 1.44 -12.34 0.14
N THR A 96 0.44 -11.69 0.73
CA THR A 96 0.56 -11.08 2.07
C THR A 96 -0.27 -11.79 3.15
N ILE A 97 -1.47 -12.23 2.81
CA ILE A 97 -2.43 -12.83 3.75
C ILE A 97 -2.52 -14.34 3.59
N HIS A 98 -2.40 -14.88 2.36
CA HIS A 98 -2.28 -16.33 2.15
C HIS A 98 -0.84 -16.80 2.36
N ARG A 99 -0.51 -17.20 3.59
CA ARG A 99 0.62 -18.11 3.82
C ARG A 99 0.34 -19.44 3.09
N ARG A 100 1.16 -19.69 2.06
CA ARG A 100 1.51 -20.95 1.36
C ARG A 100 0.51 -22.11 1.53
N PRO A 101 -0.08 -22.67 0.46
CA PRO A 101 -0.78 -23.96 0.58
C PRO A 101 0.19 -24.98 1.20
N PRO A 102 -0.29 -25.87 2.09
CA PRO A 102 0.58 -26.88 2.68
C PRO A 102 1.19 -27.71 1.57
N THR A 103 2.50 -27.62 1.39
CA THR A 103 3.26 -28.53 0.54
C THR A 103 3.42 -29.82 1.34
N TRP A 104 2.41 -30.69 1.26
CA TRP A 104 2.61 -32.10 1.61
C TRP A 104 3.22 -32.81 0.37
N PRO A 105 4.18 -33.73 0.58
CA PRO A 105 4.74 -34.56 -0.49
C PRO A 105 3.71 -35.53 -1.08
#